data_AF-A0AAV7MBN9-F1
#
_entry.id   AF-A0AAV7MBN9-F1
#
_cell.length_a   1.000
_cell.length_b   1.000
_cell.length_c   1.000
_cell.angle_alpha   90.00
_cell.angle_beta   90.00
_cell.angle_gamma   90.00
#
_symmetry.space_group_name_H-M   'P 1'
#
loop_
_entity.id
_entity.type
_entity.pdbx_description
1 polymer ?
#
loop_
_entity_poly.entity_id
_entity_poly.type
_entity_poly.pdbx_seq_one_letter_code
_entity_poly.pdbx_strand_id
1 'polypeptide(L)'
;MLPPAGRWGSFVLLGYCTSAWPSCTSVFLSHADGPLGGSFVRLFAAGAPEFAGSASSASDSCFHLFDFASTVLVDVPIHPCIQELIKREWKDPDKIILPRFMAKLYLLQYMAQVLPGSVSIDSFVANLVGRTSLAEDAVIRDSVVKKVDVSLKKSYAGTHLALQAGIYGTYVAQSLLPDLKTLNNVLDGSSDCSELMSLIERQVDISFDVVQASALAEGACVSACRNLVLRDWKTDAAQRASALRLPFQGNVLFGAELEEKLHKLFKEKKHFSLFLYSLGD
;
A
#
# COMPACT_ATOMS: atom_id res chain seq x y z
N MET A 1 -16.35 22.62 -35.67
CA MET A 1 -15.49 21.43 -35.72
C MET A 1 -14.95 21.17 -34.33
N LEU A 2 -15.54 20.18 -33.65
CA LEU A 2 -15.19 19.63 -32.33
C LEU A 2 -15.26 18.09 -32.49
N PRO A 3 -14.40 17.30 -31.83
CA PRO A 3 -14.37 15.85 -32.02
C PRO A 3 -15.50 15.12 -31.25
N PRO A 4 -15.89 13.91 -31.66
CA PRO A 4 -17.01 13.18 -31.08
C PRO A 4 -16.64 12.46 -29.78
N ALA A 5 -17.65 12.33 -28.91
CA ALA A 5 -17.63 11.63 -27.64
C ALA A 5 -17.31 10.13 -27.80
N GLY A 6 -16.36 9.63 -27.00
CA GLY A 6 -16.03 8.21 -26.87
C GLY A 6 -17.07 7.46 -26.04
N ARG A 7 -17.38 6.25 -26.51
CA ARG A 7 -18.34 5.27 -26.00
C ARG A 7 -18.19 4.98 -24.49
N TRP A 8 -19.29 5.09 -23.77
CA TRP A 8 -19.47 4.41 -22.48
C TRP A 8 -19.90 2.96 -22.79
N GLY A 9 -19.13 1.99 -22.28
CA GLY A 9 -19.48 0.57 -22.36
C GLY A 9 -20.76 0.27 -21.59
N SER A 10 -21.60 -0.56 -22.21
CA SER A 10 -22.91 -0.97 -21.72
C SER A 10 -22.86 -1.63 -20.34
N PHE A 11 -23.63 -1.12 -19.38
CA PHE A 11 -24.02 -1.87 -18.19
C PHE A 11 -25.26 -2.69 -18.54
N VAL A 12 -25.16 -4.02 -18.49
CA VAL A 12 -26.33 -4.90 -18.53
C VAL A 12 -26.83 -5.07 -17.10
N LEU A 13 -27.93 -4.40 -16.77
CA LEU A 13 -28.71 -4.63 -15.54
C LEU A 13 -29.74 -5.71 -15.85
N LEU A 14 -29.63 -6.87 -15.20
CA LEU A 14 -30.65 -7.92 -15.23
C LEU A 14 -31.10 -8.25 -13.79
N GLY A 15 -32.41 -8.03 -13.56
CA GLY A 15 -33.22 -8.84 -12.64
C GLY A 15 -33.32 -8.40 -11.18
N TYR A 16 -34.47 -7.83 -10.82
CA TYR A 16 -35.02 -7.92 -9.47
C TYR A 16 -35.46 -9.36 -9.20
N CYS A 17 -35.09 -9.93 -8.04
CA CYS A 17 -35.69 -11.15 -7.51
C CYS A 17 -36.28 -10.85 -6.12
N THR A 18 -37.61 -10.76 -6.05
CA THR A 18 -38.39 -10.73 -4.82
C THR A 18 -38.74 -12.16 -4.42
N SER A 19 -38.17 -12.69 -3.35
CA SER A 19 -38.77 -13.66 -2.40
C SER A 19 -37.70 -14.43 -1.61
N ALA A 20 -38.16 -15.02 -0.52
CA ALA A 20 -37.45 -15.43 0.69
C ALA A 20 -36.49 -16.65 0.56
N TRP A 21 -35.41 -16.61 1.37
CA TRP A 21 -34.50 -17.69 1.83
C TRP A 21 -33.19 -17.98 1.05
N PRO A 22 -32.15 -18.49 1.76
CA PRO A 22 -30.77 -18.04 1.59
C PRO A 22 -29.90 -19.01 0.80
N SER A 23 -28.91 -18.46 0.10
CA SER A 23 -27.76 -19.07 -0.62
C SER A 23 -27.74 -18.77 -2.12
N CYS A 24 -27.48 -17.51 -2.46
CA CYS A 24 -27.03 -17.12 -3.79
C CYS A 24 -25.66 -16.47 -3.68
N THR A 25 -24.60 -17.27 -3.82
CA THR A 25 -23.25 -16.77 -4.07
C THR A 25 -23.24 -16.16 -5.46
N SER A 26 -23.26 -14.84 -5.56
CA SER A 26 -23.09 -14.16 -6.85
C SER A 26 -21.60 -13.98 -7.11
N VAL A 27 -21.12 -14.59 -8.20
CA VAL A 27 -19.76 -14.41 -8.71
C VAL A 27 -19.79 -13.25 -9.69
N PHE A 28 -19.04 -12.18 -9.39
CA PHE A 28 -18.88 -11.06 -10.32
C PHE A 28 -17.55 -11.21 -11.07
N LEU A 29 -17.66 -11.41 -12.38
CA LEU A 29 -16.53 -11.33 -13.30
C LEU A 29 -16.40 -9.89 -13.79
N SER A 30 -15.28 -9.24 -13.47
CA SER A 30 -14.92 -7.95 -14.05
C SER A 30 -13.71 -8.14 -14.96
N HIS A 31 -13.92 -7.90 -16.26
CA HIS A 31 -12.83 -7.76 -17.22
C HIS A 31 -12.24 -6.36 -17.10
N ALA A 32 -10.97 -6.27 -16.71
CA ALA A 32 -10.21 -5.02 -16.78
C ALA A 32 -9.13 -5.17 -17.85
N ASP A 33 -9.35 -4.55 -19.01
CA ASP A 33 -8.33 -4.46 -20.05
C ASP A 33 -7.30 -3.41 -19.62
N GLY A 34 -6.15 -3.87 -19.14
CA GLY A 34 -4.98 -3.04 -18.90
C GLY A 34 -4.18 -2.80 -20.20
N PRO A 35 -3.38 -1.71 -20.29
CA PRO A 35 -2.61 -1.35 -21.49
C PRO A 35 -1.44 -2.31 -21.81
N LEU A 36 -1.36 -3.46 -21.14
CA LEU A 36 -0.35 -4.50 -21.36
C LEU A 36 -1.00 -5.87 -21.58
N GLY A 37 -1.99 -5.97 -22.48
CA GLY A 37 -2.33 -7.20 -23.22
C GLY A 37 -2.54 -8.52 -22.46
N GLY A 38 -2.69 -8.51 -21.14
CA GLY A 38 -2.92 -9.68 -20.31
C GLY A 38 -4.30 -9.58 -19.66
N SER A 39 -5.19 -10.49 -20.02
CA SER A 39 -6.48 -10.63 -19.35
C SER A 39 -6.23 -11.19 -17.94
N PHE A 40 -6.39 -10.35 -16.92
CA PHE A 40 -6.47 -10.80 -15.53
C PHE A 40 -7.93 -10.97 -15.16
N VAL A 41 -8.36 -12.21 -14.94
CA VAL A 41 -9.67 -12.51 -14.35
C VAL A 41 -9.53 -12.37 -12.84
N ARG A 42 -10.12 -11.32 -12.27
CA ARG A 42 -10.24 -11.18 -10.81
C ARG A 42 -11.54 -11.82 -10.35
N LEU A 43 -11.46 -12.87 -9.53
CA LEU A 43 -12.63 -13.43 -8.85
C LEU A 43 -13.00 -12.56 -7.65
N PHE A 44 -14.19 -11.99 -7.67
CA PHE A 44 -14.80 -11.38 -6.48
C PHE A 44 -15.81 -12.37 -5.88
N ALA A 45 -15.50 -12.89 -4.69
CA ALA A 45 -16.46 -13.65 -3.89
C ALA A 45 -17.09 -12.72 -2.84
N ALA A 46 -18.40 -12.49 -2.96
CA ALA A 46 -19.19 -11.87 -1.90
C ALA A 46 -19.66 -12.96 -0.93
N GLY A 47 -18.89 -13.18 0.14
CA GLY A 47 -19.25 -14.10 1.21
C GLY A 47 -18.16 -14.13 2.28
N ALA A 48 -18.42 -13.47 3.41
CA ALA A 48 -17.63 -13.70 4.62
C ALA A 48 -18.11 -15.01 5.26
N PRO A 49 -17.22 -15.96 5.60
CA PRO A 49 -17.64 -17.15 6.35
C PRO A 49 -18.13 -16.75 7.75
N GLU A 50 -19.27 -17.31 8.17
CA GLU A 50 -19.86 -17.07 9.49
C GLU A 50 -18.95 -17.60 10.62
N PHE A 51 -18.86 -16.80 11.69
CA PHE A 51 -17.93 -16.98 12.79
C PHE A 51 -18.60 -17.78 13.92
N ALA A 52 -18.14 -19.01 14.18
CA ALA A 52 -18.42 -19.73 15.41
C ALA A 52 -17.13 -19.87 16.22
N GLY A 53 -16.86 -18.89 17.09
CA GLY A 53 -15.69 -18.88 17.96
C GLY A 53 -16.08 -18.63 19.41
N SER A 54 -16.00 -19.66 20.25
CA SER A 54 -16.07 -19.55 21.70
C SER A 54 -14.80 -18.89 22.24
N ALA A 55 -14.98 -17.84 23.05
CA ALA A 55 -13.87 -17.16 23.72
C ALA A 55 -13.31 -18.05 24.84
N SER A 56 -12.03 -18.43 24.74
CA SER A 56 -11.26 -18.94 25.88
C SER A 56 -10.03 -18.07 26.11
N SER A 57 -9.67 -17.93 27.38
CA SER A 57 -8.78 -16.94 27.98
C SER A 57 -7.38 -16.89 27.35
N ALA A 58 -7.03 -15.72 26.82
CA ALA A 58 -5.72 -15.41 26.27
C ALA A 58 -4.77 -14.89 27.36
N SER A 59 -3.92 -15.76 27.89
CA SER A 59 -2.64 -15.36 28.49
C SER A 59 -1.66 -16.51 28.30
N ASP A 60 -0.56 -16.24 27.60
CA ASP A 60 0.65 -17.07 27.42
C ASP A 60 0.78 -18.00 26.19
N SER A 61 -0.22 -18.17 25.32
CA SER A 61 -0.11 -19.09 24.15
C SER A 61 0.13 -18.44 22.77
N CYS A 62 0.18 -17.10 22.67
CA CYS A 62 0.18 -16.42 21.36
C CYS A 62 1.50 -16.56 20.57
N PHE A 63 2.63 -16.78 21.24
CA PHE A 63 3.95 -16.81 20.59
C PHE A 63 4.27 -18.11 19.83
N HIS A 64 3.45 -19.16 19.97
CA HIS A 64 3.59 -20.42 19.24
C HIS A 64 2.57 -20.56 18.10
N LEU A 65 2.15 -19.45 17.49
CA LEU A 65 1.15 -19.49 16.41
C LEU A 65 1.57 -20.40 15.24
N PHE A 66 2.89 -20.60 15.05
CA PHE A 66 3.46 -21.53 14.09
C PHE A 66 4.71 -22.18 14.69
N ASP A 67 4.65 -23.46 15.09
CA ASP A 67 5.83 -24.28 15.36
C ASP A 67 6.49 -24.62 14.02
N PHE A 68 7.27 -23.69 13.50
CA PHE A 68 8.08 -23.90 12.30
C PHE A 68 9.51 -24.22 12.71
N ALA A 69 10.04 -25.35 12.25
CA ALA A 69 11.48 -25.56 12.27
C ALA A 69 12.11 -24.51 11.36
N SER A 70 12.73 -23.47 11.95
CA SER A 70 13.34 -22.36 11.22
C SER A 70 14.47 -22.87 10.33
N THR A 71 14.15 -23.26 9.11
CA THR A 71 15.13 -23.38 8.04
C THR A 71 15.36 -22.00 7.49
N VAL A 72 16.48 -21.38 7.85
CA VAL A 72 16.90 -20.09 7.29
C VAL A 72 17.04 -20.27 5.78
N LEU A 73 16.12 -19.67 5.02
CA LEU A 73 16.24 -19.60 3.57
C LEU A 73 17.31 -18.58 3.24
N VAL A 74 18.46 -19.05 2.76
CA VAL A 74 19.53 -18.21 2.22
C VAL A 74 19.17 -17.93 0.76
N ASP A 75 19.05 -16.65 0.41
CA ASP A 75 18.78 -16.14 -0.95
C ASP A 75 17.42 -16.52 -1.56
N VAL A 76 16.33 -15.93 -1.03
CA VAL A 76 15.01 -15.98 -1.70
C VAL A 76 14.99 -14.96 -2.85
N PRO A 77 14.93 -15.38 -4.12
CA PRO A 77 14.90 -14.45 -5.24
C PRO A 77 13.56 -13.69 -5.31
N ILE A 78 13.63 -12.37 -5.53
CA ILE A 78 12.42 -11.55 -5.73
C ILE A 78 11.95 -11.71 -7.17
N HIS A 79 10.72 -12.19 -7.35
CA HIS A 79 10.10 -12.37 -8.66
C HIS A 79 10.03 -11.04 -9.46
N PRO A 80 10.34 -11.01 -10.78
CA PRO A 80 10.36 -9.78 -11.58
C PRO A 80 9.07 -8.96 -11.53
N CYS A 81 7.90 -9.62 -11.53
CA CYS A 81 6.60 -8.95 -11.41
C CYS A 81 6.48 -8.11 -10.12
N ILE A 82 7.03 -8.60 -9.00
CA ILE A 82 7.05 -7.86 -7.73
C ILE A 82 7.99 -6.66 -7.83
N GLN A 83 9.14 -6.82 -8.48
CA GLN A 83 10.07 -5.71 -8.68
C GLN A 83 9.45 -4.61 -9.55
N GLU A 84 8.74 -4.98 -10.62
CA GLU A 84 8.02 -4.05 -11.49
C GLU A 84 6.88 -3.34 -10.77
N LEU A 85 6.12 -4.07 -9.94
CA LEU A 85 5.11 -3.51 -9.05
C LEU A 85 5.72 -2.41 -8.16
N ILE A 86 6.79 -2.72 -7.43
CA ILE A 86 7.45 -1.76 -6.54
C ILE A 86 7.94 -0.53 -7.31
N LYS A 87 8.64 -0.74 -8.43
CA LYS A 87 9.13 0.34 -9.30
C LYS A 87 7.99 1.21 -9.84
N ARG A 88 6.84 0.63 -10.16
CA ARG A 88 5.65 1.34 -10.63
C ARG A 88 5.12 2.27 -9.55
N GLU A 89 4.98 1.79 -8.32
CA GLU A 89 4.47 2.60 -7.21
C GLU A 89 5.48 3.69 -6.80
N TRP A 90 6.79 3.43 -6.95
CA TRP A 90 7.86 4.39 -6.67
C TRP A 90 8.17 5.39 -7.79
N LYS A 91 7.47 5.31 -8.93
CA LYS A 91 7.71 6.18 -10.10
C LYS A 91 7.46 7.67 -9.81
N ASP A 92 6.42 7.98 -9.04
CA ASP A 92 6.09 9.36 -8.65
C ASP A 92 5.60 9.38 -7.18
N PRO A 93 6.54 9.46 -6.20
CA PRO A 93 6.20 9.35 -4.79
C PRO A 93 5.31 10.51 -4.29
N ASP A 94 5.31 11.66 -4.97
CA ASP A 94 4.46 12.81 -4.62
C ASP A 94 2.98 12.56 -4.96
N LYS A 95 2.71 11.72 -5.98
CA LYS A 95 1.36 11.44 -6.47
C LYS A 95 0.79 10.10 -6.05
N ILE A 96 1.24 9.56 -4.92
CA ILE A 96 0.71 8.30 -4.41
C ILE A 96 -0.79 8.41 -4.10
N ILE A 97 -1.54 7.47 -4.67
CA ILE A 97 -2.99 7.32 -4.53
C ILE A 97 -3.23 5.92 -3.97
N LEU A 98 -3.83 5.86 -2.79
CA LEU A 98 -4.18 4.58 -2.18
C LEU A 98 -5.38 3.95 -2.90
N PRO A 99 -5.31 2.66 -3.26
CA PRO A 99 -6.40 1.96 -3.92
C PRO A 99 -7.58 1.78 -2.97
N ARG A 100 -8.69 2.47 -3.25
CA ARG A 100 -9.93 2.40 -2.45
C ARG A 100 -10.56 1.00 -2.41
N PHE A 101 -10.26 0.16 -3.40
CA PHE A 101 -10.82 -1.20 -3.45
C PHE A 101 -10.21 -2.10 -2.37
N MET A 102 -8.91 -1.95 -2.06
CA MET A 102 -8.26 -2.76 -1.02
C MET A 102 -8.89 -2.53 0.35
N ALA A 103 -9.27 -1.28 0.64
CA ALA A 103 -9.99 -0.93 1.86
C ALA A 103 -11.35 -1.65 2.00
N LYS A 104 -11.93 -2.15 0.90
CA LYS A 104 -13.19 -2.91 0.92
C LYS A 104 -12.97 -4.42 0.98
N LEU A 105 -11.87 -4.92 0.41
CA LEU A 105 -11.57 -6.35 0.34
C LEU A 105 -11.24 -6.92 1.73
N TYR A 106 -10.53 -6.16 2.55
CA TYR A 106 -10.02 -6.62 3.84
C TYR A 106 -10.83 -6.12 5.04
N LEU A 107 -12.13 -5.87 4.83
CA LEU A 107 -13.03 -5.40 5.89
C LEU A 107 -13.38 -6.54 6.84
N LEU A 108 -12.58 -6.68 7.87
CA LEU A 108 -12.93 -7.47 9.04
C LEU A 108 -13.56 -6.52 10.07
N GLN A 109 -14.85 -6.69 10.36
CA GLN A 109 -15.60 -5.82 11.27
C GLN A 109 -14.97 -5.72 12.67
N TYR A 110 -14.34 -6.82 13.11
CA TYR A 110 -13.56 -6.87 14.34
C TYR A 110 -12.27 -6.02 14.29
N MET A 111 -11.65 -5.90 13.12
CA MET A 111 -10.40 -5.16 12.96
C MET A 111 -10.55 -3.65 13.09
N ALA A 112 -11.74 -3.11 12.81
CA ALA A 112 -11.99 -1.69 13.00
C ALA A 112 -11.86 -1.24 14.47
N GLN A 113 -12.01 -2.16 15.43
CA GLN A 113 -11.87 -1.86 16.86
C GLN A 113 -10.41 -1.93 17.34
N VAL A 114 -9.62 -2.83 16.76
CA VAL A 114 -8.23 -3.09 17.17
C VAL A 114 -7.23 -2.25 16.38
N LEU A 115 -7.54 -1.99 15.11
CA LEU A 115 -6.72 -1.22 14.18
C LEU A 115 -7.52 0.00 13.69
N PRO A 116 -7.37 1.17 14.33
CA PRO A 116 -7.99 2.40 13.84
C PRO A 116 -7.33 2.83 12.53
N GLY A 117 -8.17 3.09 11.51
CA GLY A 117 -7.72 3.47 10.16
C GLY A 117 -7.12 4.87 10.03
N SER A 118 -7.18 5.68 11.09
CA SER A 118 -6.53 6.98 11.15
C SER A 118 -6.03 7.29 12.56
N VAL A 119 -4.96 8.07 12.63
CA VAL A 119 -4.46 8.62 13.89
C VAL A 119 -4.88 10.09 13.96
N SER A 120 -5.54 10.47 15.05
CA SER A 120 -5.83 11.85 15.39
C SER A 120 -4.93 12.32 16.53
N ILE A 121 -4.54 13.59 16.50
CA ILE A 121 -3.86 14.22 17.63
C ILE A 121 -4.89 14.42 18.75
N ASP A 122 -4.50 14.12 19.99
CA ASP A 122 -5.34 14.36 21.16
C ASP A 122 -5.75 15.83 21.24
N SER A 123 -7.03 16.07 21.53
CA SER A 123 -7.58 17.43 21.58
C SER A 123 -6.85 18.32 22.60
N PHE A 124 -6.42 17.76 23.73
CA PHE A 124 -5.62 18.46 24.72
C PHE A 124 -4.27 18.90 24.16
N VAL A 125 -3.56 18.00 23.47
CA VAL A 125 -2.26 18.31 22.85
C VAL A 125 -2.43 19.33 21.73
N ALA A 126 -3.44 19.19 20.89
CA ALA A 126 -3.76 20.15 19.83
C ALA A 126 -4.04 21.55 20.42
N ASN A 127 -4.81 21.62 21.51
CA ASN A 127 -5.10 22.87 22.23
C ASN A 127 -3.85 23.46 22.89
N LEU A 128 -2.99 22.62 23.49
CA LEU A 128 -1.75 23.06 24.12
C LEU A 128 -0.80 23.64 23.08
N VAL A 129 -0.57 22.95 21.96
CA VAL A 129 0.27 23.43 20.85
C VAL A 129 -0.25 24.75 20.31
N GLY A 130 -1.57 24.89 20.12
CA GLY A 130 -2.17 26.15 19.66
C GLY A 130 -2.00 27.32 20.62
N ARG A 131 -1.82 27.06 21.93
CA ARG A 131 -1.61 28.10 22.97
C ARG A 131 -0.15 28.39 23.27
N THR A 132 0.75 27.44 22.98
CA THR A 132 2.18 27.50 23.30
C THR A 132 3.05 27.82 22.09
N SER A 133 2.52 27.74 20.86
CA SER A 133 3.24 28.18 19.67
C SER A 133 3.53 29.67 19.77
N LEU A 134 4.81 30.04 19.84
CA LEU A 134 5.20 31.45 19.81
C LEU A 134 4.86 32.02 18.42
N ALA A 135 4.48 33.30 18.36
CA ALA A 135 4.03 33.92 17.11
C ALA A 135 5.11 33.96 16.01
N GLU A 136 6.40 33.83 16.38
CA GLU A 136 7.54 33.68 15.47
C GLU A 136 7.64 32.27 14.85
N ASP A 137 7.01 31.25 15.44
CA ASP A 137 6.92 29.86 14.93
C ASP A 137 5.81 29.68 13.88
N ALA A 138 5.61 30.69 13.04
CA ALA A 138 4.74 30.60 11.86
C ALA A 138 5.14 29.45 10.89
N VAL A 139 6.26 28.77 11.16
CA VAL A 139 6.71 27.48 10.60
C VAL A 139 5.61 26.41 10.61
N ILE A 140 4.70 26.39 11.59
CA ILE A 140 3.57 25.42 11.60
C ILE A 140 2.54 25.73 10.50
N ARG A 141 2.51 26.97 9.97
CA ARG A 141 1.71 27.36 8.81
C ARG A 141 2.45 27.18 7.48
N ASP A 142 3.68 26.66 7.51
CA ASP A 142 4.45 26.39 6.31
C ASP A 142 3.73 25.37 5.43
N SER A 143 3.56 25.73 4.16
CA SER A 143 3.06 24.85 3.12
C SER A 143 3.80 23.51 3.05
N VAL A 144 5.09 23.49 3.44
CA VAL A 144 5.90 22.27 3.51
C VAL A 144 5.42 21.35 4.63
N VAL A 145 5.16 21.87 5.83
CA VAL A 145 4.66 21.06 6.96
C VAL A 145 3.33 20.40 6.61
N LYS A 146 2.44 21.12 5.91
CA LYS A 146 1.18 20.54 5.41
C LYS A 146 1.40 19.40 4.40
N LYS A 147 2.37 19.55 3.49
CA LYS A 147 2.71 18.49 2.52
C LYS A 147 3.30 17.25 3.20
N VAL A 148 4.14 17.46 4.21
CA VAL A 148 4.70 16.39 5.04
C VAL A 148 3.58 15.66 5.78
N ASP A 149 2.68 16.37 6.47
CA ASP A 149 1.53 15.79 7.16
C ASP A 149 0.64 14.96 6.22
N VAL A 150 0.30 15.50 5.03
CA VAL A 150 -0.48 14.76 4.02
C VAL A 150 0.24 13.49 3.58
N SER A 151 1.56 13.56 3.36
CA SER A 151 2.37 12.42 2.91
C SER A 151 2.48 11.36 4.00
N LEU A 152 2.66 11.76 5.27
CA LEU A 152 2.67 10.86 6.41
C LEU A 152 1.30 10.18 6.63
N LYS A 153 0.20 10.91 6.49
CA LYS A 153 -1.16 10.33 6.53
C LYS A 153 -1.38 9.28 5.44
N LYS A 154 -0.89 9.53 4.22
CA LYS A 154 -0.91 8.54 3.14
C LYS A 154 -0.04 7.33 3.46
N SER A 155 1.15 7.54 4.02
CA SER A 155 2.05 6.47 4.44
C SER A 155 1.37 5.58 5.49
N TYR A 156 0.83 6.19 6.55
CA TYR A 156 0.08 5.48 7.60
C TYR A 156 -1.10 4.69 7.01
N ALA A 157 -1.92 5.30 6.15
CA ALA A 157 -3.05 4.61 5.54
C ALA A 157 -2.61 3.46 4.61
N GLY A 158 -1.47 3.58 3.91
CA GLY A 158 -0.88 2.49 3.13
C GLY A 158 -0.41 1.33 4.02
N THR A 159 0.32 1.62 5.09
CA THR A 159 0.74 0.62 6.08
C THR A 159 -0.46 -0.05 6.72
N HIS A 160 -1.50 0.71 7.05
CA HIS A 160 -2.74 0.18 7.59
C HIS A 160 -3.41 -0.82 6.64
N LEU A 161 -3.48 -0.52 5.35
CA LEU A 161 -3.99 -1.46 4.34
C LEU A 161 -3.12 -2.72 4.24
N ALA A 162 -1.79 -2.57 4.28
CA ALA A 162 -0.87 -3.70 4.28
C ALA A 162 -1.07 -4.60 5.51
N LEU A 163 -1.32 -4.01 6.68
CA LEU A 163 -1.64 -4.75 7.90
C LEU A 163 -2.97 -5.49 7.80
N GLN A 164 -4.03 -4.84 7.29
CA GLN A 164 -5.33 -5.49 7.09
C GLN A 164 -5.22 -6.69 6.14
N ALA A 165 -4.55 -6.50 5.00
CA ALA A 165 -4.30 -7.56 4.03
C ALA A 165 -3.43 -8.68 4.63
N GLY A 166 -2.38 -8.34 5.36
CA GLY A 166 -1.48 -9.32 5.99
C GLY A 166 -2.18 -10.15 7.08
N ILE A 167 -3.07 -9.54 7.87
CA ILE A 167 -3.83 -10.27 8.88
C ILE A 167 -4.87 -11.18 8.21
N TYR A 168 -5.59 -10.69 7.20
CA TYR A 168 -6.50 -11.53 6.41
C TYR A 168 -5.75 -12.68 5.73
N GLY A 169 -4.58 -12.44 5.17
CA GLY A 169 -3.71 -13.47 4.58
C GLY A 169 -3.19 -14.46 5.61
N THR A 170 -2.94 -14.04 6.85
CA THR A 170 -2.58 -14.97 7.93
C THR A 170 -3.75 -15.89 8.26
N TYR A 171 -4.98 -15.35 8.30
CA TYR A 171 -6.19 -16.13 8.50
C TYR A 171 -6.42 -17.14 7.37
N VAL A 172 -6.31 -16.71 6.11
CA VAL A 172 -6.45 -17.59 4.94
C VAL A 172 -5.39 -18.69 4.96
N ALA A 173 -4.12 -18.35 5.24
CA ALA A 173 -3.05 -19.33 5.39
C ALA A 173 -3.33 -20.33 6.54
N GLN A 174 -3.89 -19.88 7.66
CA GLN A 174 -4.28 -20.78 8.76
C GLN A 174 -5.39 -21.74 8.35
N SER A 175 -6.40 -21.27 7.61
CA SER A 175 -7.46 -22.15 7.09
C SER A 175 -6.95 -23.18 6.10
N LEU A 176 -5.86 -22.88 5.37
CA LEU A 176 -5.24 -23.78 4.40
C LEU A 176 -4.43 -24.92 5.05
N LEU A 177 -3.90 -24.71 6.27
CA LEU A 177 -2.99 -25.67 6.91
C LEU A 177 -3.62 -27.06 7.19
N PRO A 178 -4.85 -27.18 7.71
CA PRO A 178 -5.49 -28.48 7.89
C PRO A 178 -5.66 -29.24 6.57
N ASP A 179 -6.08 -28.55 5.51
CA ASP A 179 -6.34 -29.14 4.19
C ASP A 179 -5.05 -29.63 3.53
N LEU A 180 -3.94 -28.91 3.69
CA LEU A 180 -2.63 -29.37 3.25
C LEU A 180 -2.13 -30.59 4.05
N LYS A 181 -2.40 -30.64 5.37
CA LYS A 181 -2.03 -31.78 6.21
C LYS A 181 -2.82 -33.03 5.86
N THR A 182 -4.11 -32.91 5.53
CA THR A 182 -4.94 -34.04 5.11
C THR A 182 -4.52 -34.54 3.73
N LEU A 183 -4.21 -33.66 2.78
CA LEU A 183 -3.64 -34.02 1.47
C LEU A 183 -2.31 -34.76 1.58
N ASN A 184 -1.42 -34.33 2.47
CA ASN A 184 -0.14 -35.01 2.69
C ASN A 184 -0.33 -36.44 3.25
N ASN A 185 -1.46 -36.72 3.90
CA ASN A 185 -1.80 -38.04 4.45
C ASN A 185 -2.61 -38.91 3.47
N VAL A 186 -3.19 -38.32 2.42
CA VAL A 186 -4.06 -38.99 1.44
C VAL A 186 -3.47 -38.79 0.05
N LEU A 187 -2.43 -39.57 -0.25
CA LEU A 187 -1.88 -39.74 -1.60
C LEU A 187 -2.71 -40.71 -2.47
N ASP A 188 -3.92 -41.06 -2.03
CA ASP A 188 -4.86 -41.88 -2.79
C ASP A 188 -6.01 -40.99 -3.28
N GLY A 189 -5.90 -40.61 -4.55
CA GLY A 189 -6.59 -39.48 -5.17
C GLY A 189 -8.11 -39.43 -5.02
N SER A 190 -8.60 -38.21 -4.76
CA SER A 190 -9.87 -37.61 -5.25
C SER A 190 -10.40 -36.48 -4.36
N SER A 191 -9.65 -35.98 -3.36
CA SER A 191 -10.06 -34.78 -2.62
C SER A 191 -9.99 -33.51 -3.48
N ASP A 192 -10.96 -32.60 -3.28
CA ASP A 192 -11.23 -31.35 -4.01
C ASP A 192 -10.02 -30.41 -4.16
N CYS A 193 -9.07 -30.77 -5.04
CA CYS A 193 -7.88 -29.98 -5.35
C CYS A 193 -8.26 -28.59 -5.91
N SER A 194 -9.45 -28.45 -6.51
CA SER A 194 -9.94 -27.18 -7.03
C SER A 194 -10.16 -26.13 -5.94
N GLU A 195 -10.68 -26.54 -4.77
CA GLU A 195 -10.93 -25.60 -3.66
C GLU A 195 -9.61 -25.14 -3.04
N LEU A 196 -8.69 -26.08 -2.80
CA LEU A 196 -7.34 -25.80 -2.31
C LEU A 196 -6.58 -24.85 -3.24
N MET A 197 -6.62 -25.10 -4.55
CA MET A 197 -5.98 -24.23 -5.54
C MET A 197 -6.55 -22.81 -5.48
N SER A 198 -7.87 -22.67 -5.34
CA SER A 198 -8.51 -21.35 -5.21
C SER A 198 -8.09 -20.59 -3.94
N LEU A 199 -7.83 -21.31 -2.83
CA LEU A 199 -7.32 -20.72 -1.59
C LEU A 199 -5.85 -20.29 -1.72
N ILE A 200 -5.03 -21.09 -2.41
CA ILE A 200 -3.63 -20.76 -2.71
C ILE A 200 -3.56 -19.53 -3.62
N GLU A 201 -4.35 -19.49 -4.70
CA GLU A 201 -4.45 -18.33 -5.60
C GLU A 201 -4.85 -17.07 -4.83
N ARG A 202 -5.86 -17.18 -3.96
CA ARG A 202 -6.26 -16.08 -3.08
C ARG A 202 -5.13 -15.64 -2.16
N GLN A 203 -4.36 -16.56 -1.58
CA GLN A 203 -3.23 -16.23 -0.72
C GLN A 203 -2.13 -15.48 -1.48
N VAL A 204 -1.87 -15.87 -2.73
CA VAL A 204 -0.93 -15.19 -3.62
C VAL A 204 -1.40 -13.77 -3.91
N ASP A 205 -2.69 -13.58 -4.25
CA ASP A 205 -3.29 -12.26 -4.47
C ASP A 205 -3.19 -11.36 -3.24
N ILE A 206 -3.48 -11.90 -2.04
CA ILE A 206 -3.35 -11.15 -0.78
C ILE A 206 -1.90 -10.73 -0.56
N SER A 207 -0.94 -11.63 -0.79
CA SER A 207 0.48 -11.34 -0.64
C SER A 207 0.93 -10.24 -1.61
N PHE A 208 0.42 -10.25 -2.84
CA PHE A 208 0.66 -9.20 -3.82
C PHE A 208 0.10 -7.85 -3.36
N ASP A 209 -1.11 -7.83 -2.83
CA ASP A 209 -1.76 -6.63 -2.29
C ASP A 209 -1.00 -6.06 -1.08
N VAL A 210 -0.46 -6.92 -0.20
CA VAL A 210 0.41 -6.51 0.93
C VAL A 210 1.65 -5.79 0.41
N VAL A 211 2.31 -6.35 -0.61
CA VAL A 211 3.51 -5.72 -1.20
C VAL A 211 3.15 -4.41 -1.88
N GLN A 212 2.05 -4.36 -2.63
CA GLN A 212 1.60 -3.11 -3.27
C GLN A 212 1.30 -2.02 -2.23
N ALA A 213 0.56 -2.34 -1.17
CA ALA A 213 0.21 -1.41 -0.11
C ALA A 213 1.46 -0.91 0.66
N SER A 214 2.43 -1.81 0.89
CA SER A 214 3.71 -1.47 1.51
C SER A 214 4.54 -0.53 0.62
N ALA A 215 4.67 -0.82 -0.68
CA ALA A 215 5.40 0.03 -1.62
C ALA A 215 4.80 1.45 -1.73
N LEU A 216 3.46 1.55 -1.71
CA LEU A 216 2.74 2.82 -1.64
C LEU A 216 3.02 3.57 -0.33
N ALA A 217 3.04 2.87 0.80
CA ALA A 217 3.33 3.46 2.10
C ALA A 217 4.75 4.02 2.17
N GLU A 218 5.73 3.27 1.65
CA GLU A 218 7.13 3.67 1.56
C GLU A 218 7.32 4.86 0.64
N GLY A 219 6.72 4.84 -0.55
CA GLY A 219 6.82 5.97 -1.47
C GLY A 219 6.22 7.26 -0.86
N ALA A 220 5.15 7.15 -0.08
CA ALA A 220 4.56 8.30 0.60
C ALA A 220 5.46 8.81 1.74
N CYS A 221 6.13 7.90 2.45
CA CYS A 221 7.16 8.24 3.43
C CYS A 221 8.36 8.95 2.76
N VAL A 222 8.84 8.45 1.62
CA VAL A 222 9.90 9.08 0.83
C VAL A 222 9.48 10.49 0.40
N SER A 223 8.24 10.71 -0.03
CA SER A 223 7.74 12.05 -0.33
C SER A 223 7.80 12.98 0.88
N ALA A 224 7.41 12.51 2.07
CA ALA A 224 7.52 13.27 3.31
C ALA A 224 8.99 13.64 3.61
N CYS A 225 9.90 12.66 3.55
CA CYS A 225 11.34 12.87 3.77
C CYS A 225 11.92 13.88 2.78
N ARG A 226 11.57 13.79 1.49
CA ARG A 226 12.03 14.74 0.47
C ARG A 226 11.52 16.15 0.74
N ASN A 227 10.26 16.31 1.14
CA ASN A 227 9.71 17.62 1.50
C ASN A 227 10.43 18.22 2.72
N LEU A 228 10.80 17.40 3.71
CA LEU A 228 11.58 17.85 4.87
C LEU A 228 13.00 18.27 4.48
N VAL A 229 13.72 17.44 3.73
CA VAL A 229 15.11 17.71 3.31
C VAL A 229 15.19 18.96 2.43
N LEU A 230 14.22 19.17 1.54
CA LEU A 230 14.21 20.34 0.64
C LEU A 230 13.54 21.58 1.24
N ARG A 231 13.09 21.54 2.51
CA ARG A 231 12.41 22.67 3.16
C ARG A 231 13.26 23.94 3.10
N ASP A 232 14.52 23.80 3.50
CA ASP A 232 15.46 24.93 3.66
C ASP A 232 16.30 25.16 2.37
N TRP A 233 15.99 24.43 1.29
CA TRP A 233 16.72 24.54 0.02
C TRP A 233 16.35 25.82 -0.73
N LYS A 234 17.28 26.78 -0.77
CA LYS A 234 17.11 28.11 -1.40
C LYS A 234 17.21 28.06 -2.93
N THR A 235 16.27 27.37 -3.58
CA THR A 235 16.14 27.32 -5.04
C THR A 235 14.76 27.77 -5.50
N ASP A 236 14.63 27.95 -6.81
CA ASP A 236 13.34 28.22 -7.42
C ASP A 236 12.33 27.09 -7.12
N ALA A 237 11.06 27.47 -6.97
CA ALA A 237 9.98 26.55 -6.63
C ALA A 237 9.80 25.47 -7.71
N ALA A 238 10.05 25.78 -8.98
CA ALA A 238 9.95 24.81 -10.06
C ALA A 238 11.04 23.73 -9.97
N GLN A 239 12.26 24.11 -9.59
CA GLN A 239 13.36 23.17 -9.39
C GLN A 239 13.10 22.25 -8.20
N ARG A 240 12.59 22.80 -7.10
CA ARG A 240 12.16 22.02 -5.94
C ARG A 240 11.06 21.04 -6.29
N ALA A 241 10.02 21.48 -7.01
CA ALA A 241 8.94 20.62 -7.47
C ALA A 241 9.44 19.53 -8.44
N SER A 242 10.42 19.83 -9.30
CA SER A 242 11.05 18.86 -10.20
C SER A 242 11.82 17.78 -9.44
N ALA A 243 12.51 18.15 -8.35
CA ALA A 243 13.25 17.22 -7.49
C ALA A 243 12.32 16.29 -6.69
N LEU A 244 11.19 16.81 -6.20
CA LEU A 244 10.19 16.01 -5.47
C LEU A 244 9.58 14.89 -6.32
N ARG A 245 9.47 15.08 -7.63
CA ARG A 245 8.87 14.15 -8.61
C ARG A 245 9.83 13.11 -9.19
N LEU A 246 11.09 13.08 -8.76
CA LEU A 246 12.05 12.10 -9.24
C LEU A 246 11.60 10.67 -8.86
N PRO A 247 11.79 9.66 -9.69
CA PRO A 247 11.54 8.28 -9.29
C PRO A 247 12.37 7.90 -8.05
N PHE A 248 11.83 7.05 -7.18
CA PHE A 248 12.59 6.50 -6.07
C PHE A 248 13.18 5.13 -6.45
N GLN A 249 14.45 4.90 -6.11
CA GLN A 249 15.21 3.70 -6.50
C GLN A 249 15.56 2.78 -5.31
N GLY A 250 15.09 3.10 -4.10
CA GLY A 250 15.24 2.24 -2.91
C GLY A 250 16.44 2.53 -2.01
N ASN A 251 17.54 3.07 -2.54
CA ASN A 251 18.80 3.22 -1.79
C ASN A 251 19.05 4.64 -1.25
N VAL A 252 18.64 5.66 -1.99
CA VAL A 252 18.83 7.08 -1.63
C VAL A 252 17.58 7.88 -2.00
N LEU A 253 17.34 8.99 -1.29
CA LEU A 253 16.11 9.76 -1.46
C LEU A 253 15.93 10.31 -2.89
N PHE A 254 16.98 10.78 -3.55
CA PHE A 254 16.87 11.44 -4.86
C PHE A 254 17.62 10.76 -6.01
N GLY A 255 18.68 10.00 -5.72
CA GLY A 255 19.46 9.29 -6.73
C GLY A 255 20.29 10.17 -7.66
N ALA A 256 20.95 9.53 -8.62
CA ALA A 256 21.85 10.17 -9.59
C ALA A 256 21.14 11.20 -10.50
N GLU A 257 19.83 11.09 -10.69
CA GLU A 257 19.06 12.03 -11.52
C GLU A 257 19.07 13.46 -10.96
N LEU A 258 19.07 13.61 -9.63
CA LEU A 258 19.20 14.95 -9.02
C LEU A 258 20.61 15.50 -9.21
N GLU A 259 21.64 14.67 -9.01
CA GLU A 259 23.04 15.06 -9.22
C GLU A 259 23.27 15.54 -10.66
N GLU A 260 22.73 14.84 -11.65
CA GLU A 260 22.82 15.25 -13.05
C GLU A 260 22.14 16.60 -13.31
N LYS A 261 20.92 16.80 -12.75
CA LYS A 261 20.21 18.08 -12.86
C LYS A 261 21.00 19.21 -12.20
N LEU A 262 21.56 18.98 -11.02
CA LEU A 262 22.38 19.96 -10.31
C LEU A 262 23.64 20.30 -11.10
N HIS A 263 24.35 19.30 -11.62
CA HIS A 263 25.54 19.51 -12.46
C HIS A 263 25.24 20.34 -13.71
N LYS A 264 24.09 20.13 -14.38
CA LYS A 264 23.67 20.97 -15.52
C LYS A 264 23.45 22.42 -15.09
N LEU A 265 22.72 22.64 -14.00
CA LEU A 265 22.45 23.97 -13.46
C LEU A 265 23.73 24.71 -13.05
N PHE A 266 24.70 24.00 -12.47
CA PHE A 266 25.99 24.58 -12.07
C PHE A 266 26.91 24.87 -13.26
N LYS A 267 26.87 24.06 -14.32
CA LYS A 267 27.63 24.34 -15.56
C LYS A 267 27.08 25.55 -16.30
N GLU A 268 25.76 25.73 -16.32
CA GLU A 268 25.10 26.86 -16.96
C GLU A 268 25.28 28.16 -16.15
N LYS A 269 25.31 28.09 -14.82
CA LYS A 269 25.62 29.22 -13.93
C LYS A 269 27.08 29.18 -13.51
N LYS A 270 27.99 29.75 -14.31
CA LYS A 270 29.40 30.06 -13.93
C LYS A 270 29.57 30.89 -12.63
N HIS A 271 28.49 31.27 -11.95
CA HIS A 271 28.47 32.17 -10.79
C HIS A 271 28.17 31.50 -9.43
N PHE A 272 28.02 30.16 -9.37
CA PHE A 272 27.74 29.44 -8.10
C PHE A 272 28.98 28.81 -7.44
N SER A 273 30.19 29.20 -7.86
CA SER A 273 31.45 28.68 -7.31
C SER A 273 31.73 29.04 -5.85
N LEU A 274 30.87 29.81 -5.18
CA LEU A 274 31.04 30.21 -3.78
C LEU A 274 30.30 29.34 -2.76
N PHE A 275 29.39 28.43 -3.17
CA PHE A 275 28.55 27.71 -2.20
C PHE A 275 29.08 26.33 -1.80
N LEU A 276 29.93 25.70 -2.62
CA LEU A 276 30.49 24.37 -2.29
C LEU A 276 31.71 24.42 -1.37
N TYR A 277 32.31 25.60 -1.15
CA TYR A 277 33.41 25.77 -0.20
C TYR A 277 32.97 25.95 1.26
N SER A 278 31.66 26.00 1.56
CA SER A 278 31.14 26.20 2.93
C SER A 278 30.61 24.91 3.58
N LEU A 279 30.63 23.77 2.89
CA LEU A 279 30.14 22.49 3.40
C LEU A 279 31.28 21.48 3.68
N GLY A 280 32.52 21.94 3.57
CA GLY A 280 33.71 21.18 3.92
C GLY A 280 34.55 21.98 4.89
N ASP A 281 34.11 22.05 6.15
CA ASP A 281 34.93 22.19 7.36
C ASP A 281 34.20 21.47 8.51
#